data_AF-A0A7L2ZKV4-F1
#
_entry.id   AF-A0A7L2ZKV4-F1
#
_cell.length_a   1.000
_cell.length_b   1.000
_cell.length_c   1.000
_cell.angle_alpha   90.00
_cell.angle_beta   90.00
_cell.angle_gamma   90.00
#
_symmetry.space_group_name_H-M   'P 1'
#
loop_
_entity.id
_entity.type
_entity.pdbx_description
1 polymer ?
#
loop_
_entity_poly.entity_id
_entity_poly.type
_entity_poly.pdbx_seq_one_letter_code
_entity_poly.pdbx_strand_id
1 'polypeptide(L)'
;LQNIVSKHSSQFRGNAQHDALEFLLWLLDRMHEDLGAASPAQQSRGPTQVGAPRLGGGPQGGLSGGRARCADAAHPFARSSLTCPHCQKQSNTFDPFLCISLPIPLRQTRALNVTLVLQCERWRFVRVGLAVPLLGTVADLREMVAREGRVPAEQVILAEVSPRGLLRSLSDPEALRAAGEAAPVYAFQPPPARRAGTARADWLRAPGLCWDWLWAGSGNGSSHPLPARVTPGPVSLLPVPRFGPPLVLREERGASWEQLQQNILAQLRGVLRGEVRPQGTGALFRIRLAGGSAPCTYLSPQDPHPLCHPAIDRALQLCGAGGPPHVRLTAEWDTSTKERLFGGIQEEVVQDEESVWQQQQAHGQHHSCTLDECFQLYTKEEQVRAPHA
;
A
#
# COMPACT_ATOMS: atom_id res chain seq x y z
N LEU A 1 24.75 40.13 11.48
CA LEU A 1 24.98 39.03 12.45
C LEU A 1 26.27 38.27 12.17
N GLN A 2 26.43 37.66 11.00
CA GLN A 2 27.63 36.90 10.61
C GLN A 2 28.96 37.65 10.87
N ASN A 3 29.13 38.86 10.34
CA ASN A 3 30.34 39.68 10.58
C ASN A 3 30.65 40.01 12.05
N ILE A 4 29.67 39.92 12.94
CA ILE A 4 29.86 40.13 14.38
C ILE A 4 30.28 38.80 15.01
N VAL A 5 29.56 37.72 14.73
CA VAL A 5 29.86 36.35 15.19
C VAL A 5 31.28 35.92 14.77
N SER A 6 31.68 36.17 13.53
CA SER A 6 33.00 35.80 13.00
C SER A 6 34.17 36.51 13.70
N LYS A 7 33.91 37.62 14.43
CA LYS A 7 34.91 38.30 15.27
C LYS A 7 35.10 37.60 16.61
N HIS A 8 34.06 36.95 17.13
CA HIS A 8 34.07 36.28 18.43
C HIS A 8 34.36 34.77 18.34
N SER A 9 34.20 34.17 17.16
CA SER A 9 34.63 32.80 16.90
C SER A 9 35.08 32.61 15.46
N SER A 10 36.29 32.08 15.29
CA SER A 10 36.90 31.84 13.98
C SER A 10 36.23 30.71 13.19
N GLN A 11 35.48 29.82 13.86
CA GLN A 11 34.80 28.69 13.21
C GLN A 11 33.60 29.11 12.34
N PHE A 12 33.02 30.29 12.60
CA PHE A 12 31.91 30.88 11.84
C PHE A 12 32.39 31.98 10.87
N ARG A 13 33.63 31.87 10.38
CA ARG A 13 34.22 32.83 9.44
C ARG A 13 34.02 32.37 8.00
N GLY A 14 33.62 33.31 7.14
CA GLY A 14 33.33 33.02 5.73
C GLY A 14 31.84 32.77 5.49
N ASN A 15 31.48 32.43 4.24
CA ASN A 15 30.09 32.30 3.79
C ASN A 15 29.64 30.83 3.61
N ALA A 16 30.28 29.90 4.32
CA ALA A 16 29.86 28.50 4.31
C ALA A 16 28.52 28.33 5.02
N GLN A 17 27.78 27.27 4.69
CA GLN A 17 26.62 26.86 5.49
C GLN A 17 27.13 26.30 6.82
N HIS A 18 26.53 26.75 7.92
CA HIS A 18 26.86 26.31 9.28
C HIS A 18 25.64 25.61 9.89
N ASP A 19 25.88 24.61 10.73
CA ASP A 19 24.82 23.91 11.47
C ASP A 19 24.23 24.87 12.53
N ALA A 20 22.90 25.04 12.49
CA ALA A 20 22.19 25.93 13.42
C ALA A 20 22.30 25.47 14.88
N LEU A 21 22.39 24.16 15.12
CA LEU A 21 22.57 23.60 16.46
C LEU A 21 23.96 23.94 17.01
N GLU A 22 25.00 23.79 16.19
CA GLU A 22 26.38 24.14 16.57
C GLU A 22 26.50 25.63 16.91
N PHE A 23 25.87 26.49 16.10
CA PHE A 23 25.84 27.93 16.37
C PHE A 23 25.11 28.27 17.67
N LEU A 24 23.97 27.62 17.95
CA LEU A 24 23.21 27.84 19.18
C LEU A 24 23.97 27.39 20.42
N LEU A 25 24.60 26.21 20.38
CA LEU A 25 25.41 25.70 21.50
C LEU A 25 26.59 26.64 21.79
N TRP A 26 27.32 27.07 20.75
CA TRP A 26 28.39 28.04 20.91
C TRP A 26 27.91 29.36 21.54
N LEU A 27 26.73 29.84 21.12
CA LEU A 27 26.16 31.07 21.65
C LEU A 27 25.77 30.93 23.13
N LEU A 28 25.15 29.80 23.50
CA LEU A 28 24.78 29.49 24.87
C LEU A 28 26.01 29.39 25.78
N ASP A 29 27.07 28.73 25.32
CA ASP A 29 28.35 28.65 26.04
C ASP A 29 28.94 30.04 26.28
N ARG A 30 28.94 30.90 25.25
CA ARG A 30 29.44 32.28 25.38
C ARG A 30 28.62 33.14 26.33
N MET A 31 27.30 33.01 26.29
CA MET A 31 26.43 33.69 27.24
C MET A 31 26.63 33.16 28.67
N HIS A 32 26.85 31.86 28.83
CA HIS A 32 27.13 31.27 30.14
C HIS A 32 28.44 31.78 30.74
N GLU A 33 29.51 31.82 29.93
CA GLU A 33 30.82 32.38 30.32
C GLU A 33 30.72 33.86 30.68
N ASP A 34 30.08 34.69 29.85
CA ASP A 34 29.98 36.14 30.09
C ASP A 34 29.13 36.48 31.33
N LEU A 35 28.09 35.69 31.61
CA LEU A 35 27.23 35.87 32.80
C LEU A 35 27.84 35.26 34.06
N GLY A 36 28.62 34.18 33.94
CA GLY A 36 29.31 33.53 35.06
C GLY A 36 30.55 34.30 35.53
N ALA A 37 31.32 34.87 34.60
CA ALA A 37 32.51 35.66 34.90
C ALA A 37 32.21 37.00 35.61
N ALA A 38 30.98 37.49 35.53
CA ALA A 38 30.54 38.72 36.20
C ALA A 38 30.30 38.56 37.72
N SER A 39 30.50 37.36 38.29
CA SER A 39 30.41 37.13 39.74
C SER A 39 31.79 36.76 40.32
N PRO A 40 32.60 37.74 40.77
CA PRO A 40 33.79 37.43 41.55
C PRO A 40 33.36 36.95 42.93
N ALA A 41 33.54 35.66 43.20
CA ALA A 41 33.56 35.13 44.55
C ALA A 41 34.57 35.95 45.37
N GLN A 42 34.10 36.53 46.47
CA GLN A 42 34.92 37.21 47.47
C GLN A 42 36.00 36.24 47.96
N GLN A 43 37.22 36.40 47.45
CA GLN A 43 38.43 35.93 48.11
C GLN A 43 38.64 36.81 49.34
N SER A 44 38.33 36.30 50.53
CA SER A 44 38.91 36.84 51.76
C SER A 44 39.59 35.71 52.53
N ARG A 45 40.90 35.92 52.76
CA ARG A 45 41.79 35.11 53.59
C ARG A 45 41.22 35.02 55.02
N GLY A 46 41.39 33.85 55.66
CA GLY A 46 40.97 33.59 57.05
C GLY A 46 41.63 34.49 58.11
N PRO A 47 41.23 34.38 59.40
CA PRO A 47 41.72 33.26 60.21
C PRO A 47 40.71 32.60 61.19
N THR A 48 40.92 31.28 61.35
CA THR A 48 40.84 30.40 62.53
C THR A 48 39.81 30.58 63.67
N GLN A 49 39.06 29.48 63.91
CA GLN A 49 38.83 28.74 65.18
C GLN A 49 37.41 28.62 65.79
N VAL A 50 37.13 27.35 66.15
CA VAL A 50 36.24 26.70 67.16
C VAL A 50 34.72 26.63 67.00
N GLY A 51 34.19 25.40 67.07
CA GLY A 51 32.95 25.09 67.83
C GLY A 51 31.81 24.45 67.04
N ALA A 52 31.59 23.15 67.26
CA ALA A 52 30.44 22.38 66.76
C ALA A 52 29.11 22.72 67.50
N PRO A 53 28.03 21.92 67.39
CA PRO A 53 27.04 21.84 66.31
C PRO A 53 25.60 22.17 66.78
N ARG A 54 24.65 22.43 65.85
CA ARG A 54 23.22 21.97 65.82
C ARG A 54 22.23 22.96 65.16
N LEU A 55 21.39 22.37 64.29
CA LEU A 55 19.94 22.50 64.11
C LEU A 55 19.25 23.88 64.21
N GLY A 56 18.55 24.22 63.11
CA GLY A 56 17.20 24.81 63.14
C GLY A 56 17.12 26.33 63.11
N GLY A 57 16.42 26.85 62.08
CA GLY A 57 15.93 28.23 62.04
C GLY A 57 16.30 28.95 60.76
N GLY A 58 15.29 29.22 59.91
CA GLY A 58 15.43 30.20 58.83
C GLY A 58 15.74 31.60 59.38
N PRO A 59 16.15 32.53 58.51
CA PRO A 59 15.31 33.72 58.36
C PRO A 59 15.21 34.24 56.92
N GLN A 60 14.10 34.93 56.66
CA GLN A 60 13.97 35.88 55.57
C GLN A 60 14.98 37.02 55.73
N GLY A 61 15.43 37.59 54.60
CA GLY A 61 15.94 38.96 54.56
C GLY A 61 17.09 39.15 53.57
N GLY A 62 16.84 39.90 52.50
CA GLY A 62 17.91 40.51 51.71
C GLY A 62 17.68 40.51 50.20
N LEU A 63 16.75 41.34 49.73
CA LEU A 63 16.73 41.81 48.35
C LEU A 63 18.04 42.54 48.04
N SER A 64 18.89 42.01 47.16
CA SER A 64 19.79 42.82 46.34
C SER A 64 20.44 42.02 45.20
N GLY A 65 20.36 42.59 43.99
CA GLY A 65 21.23 42.23 42.86
C GLY A 65 20.73 41.08 41.99
N GLY A 66 20.31 41.39 40.76
CA GLY A 66 19.89 40.43 39.75
C GLY A 66 20.94 39.36 39.46
N ARG A 67 20.84 38.22 40.14
CA ARG A 67 21.45 36.97 39.69
C ARG A 67 20.79 36.58 38.38
N ALA A 68 21.61 36.37 37.35
CA ALA A 68 21.17 35.71 36.13
C ALA A 68 20.55 34.36 36.53
N ARG A 69 19.22 34.23 36.38
CA ARG A 69 18.44 33.02 36.68
C ARG A 69 18.85 31.79 35.86
N CYS A 70 19.85 31.92 34.98
CA CYS A 70 20.32 30.86 34.09
C CYS A 70 21.39 29.95 34.71
N ALA A 71 21.92 30.25 35.91
CA ALA A 71 23.01 29.46 36.51
C ALA A 71 22.55 28.19 37.25
N ASP A 72 21.28 28.09 37.65
CA ASP A 72 20.75 26.94 38.44
C ASP A 72 19.73 26.10 37.66
N ALA A 73 19.80 26.06 36.33
CA ALA A 73 19.00 25.13 35.54
C ALA A 73 19.61 23.73 35.65
N ALA A 74 18.97 22.84 36.42
CA ALA A 74 19.37 21.44 36.48
C ALA A 74 19.39 20.85 35.06
N HIS A 75 20.54 20.30 34.64
CA HIS A 75 20.64 19.60 33.36
C HIS A 75 19.66 18.43 33.37
N PRO A 76 18.86 18.22 32.30
CA PRO A 76 18.06 17.01 32.20
C PRO A 76 19.00 15.79 32.12
N PHE A 77 18.64 14.73 32.85
CA PHE A 77 19.40 13.48 32.88
C PHE A 77 18.65 12.41 32.08
N ALA A 78 19.33 11.75 31.16
CA ALA A 78 18.82 10.56 30.50
C ALA A 78 19.13 9.35 31.39
N ARG A 79 18.12 8.55 31.71
CA ARG A 79 18.31 7.29 32.45
C ARG A 79 18.34 6.13 31.46
N SER A 80 19.50 5.51 31.27
CA SER A 80 19.59 4.21 30.61
C SER A 80 19.56 3.11 31.66
N SER A 81 18.81 2.04 31.41
CA SER A 81 18.66 0.91 32.33
C SER A 81 19.00 -0.37 31.58
N LEU A 82 20.00 -1.10 32.06
CA LEU A 82 20.36 -2.41 31.54
C LEU A 82 20.05 -3.47 32.61
N THR A 83 19.35 -4.52 32.22
CA THR A 83 19.07 -5.66 33.11
C THR A 83 19.84 -6.87 32.61
N CYS A 84 20.71 -7.43 33.45
CA CYS A 84 21.42 -8.66 33.10
C CYS A 84 20.44 -9.84 33.06
N PRO A 85 20.34 -10.60 31.95
CA PRO A 85 19.39 -11.71 31.85
C PRO A 85 19.72 -12.89 32.77
N HIS A 86 20.99 -13.04 33.20
CA HIS A 86 21.44 -14.18 34.01
C HIS A 86 21.29 -13.97 35.53
N CYS A 87 21.58 -12.76 36.03
CA CYS A 87 21.54 -12.48 37.47
C CYS A 87 20.45 -11.46 37.85
N GLN A 88 19.66 -10.98 36.88
CA GLN A 88 18.58 -10.00 37.06
C GLN A 88 19.02 -8.69 37.74
N LYS A 89 20.33 -8.42 37.80
CA LYS A 89 20.87 -7.18 38.33
C LYS A 89 20.65 -6.07 37.32
N GLN A 90 19.99 -5.01 37.78
CA GLN A 90 19.76 -3.80 37.00
C GLN A 90 20.91 -2.80 37.25
N SER A 91 21.51 -2.30 36.18
CA SER A 91 22.42 -1.16 36.22
C SER A 91 21.74 0.03 35.57
N ASN A 92 21.62 1.13 36.30
CA ASN A 92 21.12 2.39 35.78
C ASN A 92 22.28 3.37 35.61
N THR A 93 22.39 3.99 34.43
CA THR A 93 23.33 5.08 34.18
C THR A 93 22.51 6.35 33.95
N PHE A 94 22.94 7.46 34.58
CA PHE A 94 22.31 8.77 34.45
C PHE A 94 23.29 9.72 33.78
N ASP A 95 23.08 9.97 32.49
CA ASP A 95 23.97 10.82 31.70
C ASP A 95 23.29 12.18 31.47
N PRO A 96 23.91 13.30 31.90
CA PRO A 96 23.38 14.63 31.62
C PRO A 96 23.46 14.90 30.12
N PHE A 97 22.42 15.53 29.56
CA PHE A 97 22.41 15.91 28.15
C PHE A 97 21.98 17.37 27.95
N LEU A 98 22.59 18.02 26.96
CA LEU A 98 22.26 19.39 26.54
C LEU A 98 21.34 19.40 25.31
N CYS A 99 21.47 18.40 24.45
CA CYS A 99 20.65 18.22 23.25
C CYS A 99 20.34 16.74 23.03
N ILE A 100 19.17 16.46 22.45
CA ILE A 100 18.72 15.12 22.10
C ILE A 100 18.26 15.12 20.63
N SER A 101 18.77 14.19 19.84
CA SER A 101 18.33 13.97 18.47
C SER A 101 17.16 13.00 18.50
N LEU A 102 15.94 13.49 18.22
CA LEU A 102 14.75 12.64 18.22
C LEU A 102 14.44 12.14 16.79
N PRO A 103 14.12 10.85 16.62
CA PRO A 103 13.68 10.33 15.33
C PRO A 103 12.30 10.92 15.00
N ILE A 104 12.16 11.42 13.77
CA ILE A 104 10.87 11.89 13.27
C ILE A 104 10.06 10.66 12.82
N PRO A 105 8.87 10.40 13.40
CA PRO A 105 7.99 9.34 12.93
C PRO A 105 7.74 9.52 11.43
N LEU A 106 8.06 8.49 10.64
CA LEU A 106 7.77 8.50 9.21
C LEU A 106 6.37 7.93 8.98
N ARG A 107 5.69 8.47 7.96
CA ARG A 107 4.41 7.93 7.49
C ARG A 107 4.60 6.47 7.08
N GLN A 108 3.78 5.57 7.62
CA GLN A 108 3.89 4.12 7.39
C GLN A 108 2.91 3.58 6.34
N THR A 109 1.92 4.39 5.94
CA THR A 109 0.88 4.03 4.98
C THR A 109 0.80 5.02 3.82
N ARG A 110 0.21 4.58 2.71
CA ARG A 110 -0.24 5.46 1.62
C ARG A 110 -1.71 5.21 1.33
N ALA A 111 -2.38 6.22 0.76
CA ALA A 111 -3.71 6.02 0.20
C ALA A 111 -3.63 5.22 -1.09
N LEU A 112 -4.45 4.18 -1.22
CA LEU A 112 -4.64 3.40 -2.44
C LEU A 112 -6.13 3.23 -2.69
N ASN A 113 -6.58 3.61 -3.87
CA ASN A 113 -7.96 3.39 -4.29
C ASN A 113 -8.10 2.03 -4.96
N VAL A 114 -9.08 1.25 -4.53
CA VAL A 114 -9.37 -0.08 -5.07
C VAL A 114 -10.83 -0.15 -5.50
N THR A 115 -11.09 -0.57 -6.74
CA THR A 115 -12.46 -0.83 -7.21
C THR A 115 -12.87 -2.24 -6.82
N LEU A 116 -13.86 -2.37 -5.96
CA LEU A 116 -14.47 -3.63 -5.54
C LEU A 116 -15.52 -4.07 -6.57
N VAL A 117 -15.37 -5.32 -7.02
CA VAL A 117 -16.26 -6.02 -7.95
C VAL A 117 -16.79 -7.27 -7.26
N LEU A 118 -17.89 -7.11 -6.53
CA LEU A 118 -18.43 -8.14 -5.64
C LEU A 118 -19.77 -8.68 -6.16
N GLN A 119 -20.09 -9.92 -5.79
CA GLN A 119 -21.33 -10.61 -6.21
C GLN A 119 -22.54 -10.25 -5.33
N CYS A 120 -22.52 -9.09 -4.66
CA CYS A 120 -23.54 -8.70 -3.68
C CYS A 120 -24.69 -7.91 -4.31
N GLU A 121 -25.94 -8.21 -3.90
CA GLU A 121 -27.20 -7.62 -4.38
C GLU A 121 -27.27 -6.07 -4.34
N ARG A 122 -26.43 -5.41 -3.52
CA ARG A 122 -26.46 -3.95 -3.30
C ARG A 122 -25.33 -3.16 -3.95
N TRP A 123 -24.20 -3.80 -4.30
CA TRP A 123 -22.98 -3.09 -4.70
C TRP A 123 -22.23 -3.90 -5.73
N ARG A 124 -22.26 -3.45 -6.99
CA ARG A 124 -21.51 -4.14 -8.04
C ARG A 124 -20.13 -3.51 -8.29
N PHE A 125 -20.05 -2.17 -8.23
CA PHE A 125 -18.83 -1.39 -8.49
C PHE A 125 -18.73 -0.23 -7.53
N VAL A 126 -17.83 -0.37 -6.56
CA VAL A 126 -17.57 0.68 -5.57
C VAL A 126 -16.07 0.85 -5.47
N ARG A 127 -15.59 2.09 -5.55
CA ARG A 127 -14.20 2.42 -5.26
C ARG A 127 -14.07 2.77 -3.80
N VAL A 128 -13.20 2.07 -3.10
CA VAL A 128 -12.88 2.31 -1.69
C VAL A 128 -11.47 2.88 -1.56
N GLY A 129 -11.27 3.74 -0.56
CA GLY A 129 -9.96 4.27 -0.22
C GLY A 129 -9.33 3.49 0.93
N LEU A 130 -8.17 2.89 0.72
CA LEU A 130 -7.46 2.11 1.74
C LEU A 130 -6.15 2.78 2.15
N ALA A 131 -5.87 2.80 3.47
CA ALA A 131 -4.58 3.20 4.03
C ALA A 131 -3.63 1.99 4.03
N VAL A 132 -2.96 1.75 2.91
CA VAL A 132 -2.14 0.54 2.73
C VAL A 132 -0.72 0.71 3.27
N PRO A 133 -0.13 -0.31 3.92
CA PRO A 133 1.24 -0.24 4.45
C PRO A 133 2.28 -0.08 3.33
N LEU A 134 3.23 0.85 3.51
CA LEU A 134 4.29 1.14 2.53
C LEU A 134 5.25 -0.04 2.32
N LEU A 135 5.55 -0.77 3.40
CA LEU A 135 6.43 -1.93 3.41
C LEU A 135 5.67 -3.27 3.44
N GLY A 136 4.36 -3.24 3.15
CA GLY A 136 3.54 -4.43 3.09
C GLY A 136 3.58 -5.16 1.76
N THR A 137 2.79 -6.22 1.69
CA THR A 137 2.65 -7.14 0.57
C THR A 137 1.24 -7.07 -0.02
N VAL A 138 1.07 -7.64 -1.21
CA VAL A 138 -0.27 -7.80 -1.82
C VAL A 138 -1.18 -8.68 -0.97
N ALA A 139 -0.65 -9.60 -0.16
CA ALA A 139 -1.43 -10.36 0.80
C ALA A 139 -2.14 -9.46 1.84
N ASP A 140 -1.43 -8.45 2.34
CA ASP A 140 -2.01 -7.46 3.27
C ASP A 140 -3.16 -6.70 2.61
N LEU A 141 -2.97 -6.29 1.35
CA LEU A 141 -4.03 -5.64 0.56
C LEU A 141 -5.23 -6.57 0.37
N ARG A 142 -5.00 -7.85 0.09
CA ARG A 142 -6.07 -8.84 -0.12
C ARG A 142 -6.93 -8.98 1.13
N GLU A 143 -6.32 -9.08 2.30
CA GLU A 143 -7.02 -9.11 3.59
C GLU A 143 -7.82 -7.82 3.84
N MET A 144 -7.21 -6.65 3.60
CA MET A 144 -7.91 -5.37 3.76
C MET A 144 -9.16 -5.28 2.87
N VAL A 145 -9.02 -5.65 1.60
CA VAL A 145 -10.10 -5.68 0.62
C VAL A 145 -11.17 -6.73 0.98
N ALA A 146 -10.77 -7.90 1.43
CA ALA A 146 -11.66 -8.97 1.86
C ALA A 146 -12.56 -8.53 3.02
N ARG A 147 -11.95 -7.83 3.99
CA ARG A 147 -12.65 -7.26 5.14
C ARG A 147 -13.65 -6.18 4.73
N GLU A 148 -13.26 -5.29 3.82
CA GLU A 148 -14.12 -4.23 3.28
C GLU A 148 -15.30 -4.81 2.48
N GLY A 149 -15.01 -5.79 1.62
CA GLY A 149 -16.01 -6.47 0.80
C GLY A 149 -16.86 -7.51 1.55
N ARG A 150 -16.52 -7.82 2.80
CA ARG A 150 -17.13 -8.90 3.61
C ARG A 150 -17.12 -10.26 2.89
N VAL A 151 -16.01 -10.55 2.23
CA VAL A 151 -15.76 -11.80 1.51
C VAL A 151 -14.49 -12.46 2.05
N PRO A 152 -14.34 -13.79 1.92
CA PRO A 152 -13.10 -14.45 2.31
C PRO A 152 -11.92 -14.00 1.43
N ALA A 153 -10.73 -13.82 2.02
CA ALA A 153 -9.54 -13.36 1.30
C ALA A 153 -9.15 -14.31 0.17
N GLU A 154 -9.32 -15.62 0.37
CA GLU A 154 -9.07 -16.65 -0.65
C GLU A 154 -10.04 -16.59 -1.84
N GLN A 155 -11.09 -15.78 -1.78
CA GLN A 155 -12.02 -15.53 -2.88
C GLN A 155 -11.78 -14.20 -3.57
N VAL A 156 -10.75 -13.44 -3.18
CA VAL A 156 -10.44 -12.16 -3.82
C VAL A 156 -9.39 -12.38 -4.90
N ILE A 157 -9.63 -11.86 -6.10
CA ILE A 157 -8.65 -11.75 -7.18
C ILE A 157 -8.27 -10.27 -7.30
N LEU A 158 -6.98 -9.95 -7.20
CA LEU A 158 -6.47 -8.59 -7.34
C LEU A 158 -5.82 -8.43 -8.71
N ALA A 159 -6.17 -7.36 -9.42
CA ALA A 159 -5.57 -7.08 -10.72
C ALA A 159 -5.53 -5.58 -11.04
N GLU A 160 -4.56 -5.19 -11.85
CA GLU A 160 -4.45 -3.84 -12.40
C GLU A 160 -5.12 -3.79 -13.77
N VAL A 161 -6.06 -2.88 -13.95
CA VAL A 161 -6.87 -2.79 -15.17
C VAL A 161 -6.76 -1.40 -15.78
N SER A 162 -6.20 -1.34 -16.98
CA SER A 162 -5.99 -0.10 -17.73
C SER A 162 -7.17 0.20 -18.66
N PRO A 163 -7.26 1.42 -19.23
CA PRO A 163 -8.21 1.72 -20.32
C PRO A 163 -8.00 0.85 -21.58
N ARG A 164 -6.88 0.11 -21.69
CA ARG A 164 -6.60 -0.84 -22.77
C ARG A 164 -6.92 -2.29 -22.40
N GLY A 165 -7.46 -2.50 -21.20
CA GLY A 165 -7.81 -3.79 -20.65
C GLY A 165 -6.92 -4.23 -19.49
N LEU A 166 -7.07 -5.49 -19.12
CA LEU A 166 -6.42 -6.13 -17.98
C LEU A 166 -4.89 -6.23 -18.15
N LEU A 167 -4.14 -5.49 -17.33
CA LEU A 167 -2.69 -5.37 -17.43
C LEU A 167 -1.99 -6.58 -16.80
N ARG A 168 -2.28 -6.84 -15.52
CA ARG A 168 -1.68 -7.94 -14.74
C ARG A 168 -2.52 -8.29 -13.52
N SER A 169 -2.39 -9.53 -13.06
CA SER A 169 -2.89 -9.96 -11.75
C SER A 169 -1.79 -9.72 -10.70
N LEU A 170 -2.20 -9.43 -9.46
CA LEU A 170 -1.30 -9.21 -8.33
C LEU A 170 -1.23 -10.47 -7.46
N SER A 171 -0.01 -10.93 -7.23
CA SER A 171 0.31 -12.10 -6.43
C SER A 171 0.69 -11.70 -5.02
N ASP A 172 0.31 -12.49 -4.01
CA ASP A 172 0.58 -12.22 -2.59
C ASP A 172 2.02 -11.82 -2.22
N PRO A 173 3.08 -12.48 -2.73
CA PRO A 173 4.46 -12.13 -2.34
C PRO A 173 4.95 -10.80 -2.94
N GLU A 174 4.20 -10.18 -3.85
CA GLU A 174 4.58 -8.91 -4.46
C GLU A 174 4.54 -7.76 -3.44
N ALA A 175 5.48 -6.83 -3.56
CA ALA A 175 5.54 -5.65 -2.72
C ALA A 175 4.37 -4.70 -3.05
N LEU A 176 3.67 -4.24 -2.03
CA LEU A 176 2.47 -3.41 -2.18
C LEU A 176 2.75 -2.01 -2.73
N ARG A 177 3.98 -1.51 -2.59
CA ARG A 177 4.39 -0.18 -3.08
C ARG A 177 4.05 0.06 -4.54
N ALA A 178 4.27 -0.93 -5.41
CA ALA A 178 4.09 -0.81 -6.86
C ALA A 178 2.63 -0.96 -7.30
N ALA A 179 1.76 -1.49 -6.44
CA ALA A 179 0.36 -1.74 -6.79
C ALA A 179 -0.36 -0.41 -7.08
N GLY A 180 -1.03 -0.31 -8.22
CA GLY A 180 -1.80 0.89 -8.55
C GLY A 180 -0.98 2.05 -9.12
N GLU A 181 0.34 1.90 -9.29
CA GLU A 181 1.17 2.92 -9.96
C GLU A 181 0.96 2.92 -11.48
N ALA A 182 0.84 1.73 -12.08
CA ALA A 182 0.73 1.56 -13.54
C ALA A 182 -0.72 1.66 -14.06
N ALA A 183 -1.69 1.16 -13.29
CA ALA A 183 -3.10 1.21 -13.61
C ALA A 183 -3.95 1.01 -12.34
N PRO A 184 -5.22 1.47 -12.33
CA PRO A 184 -6.11 1.29 -11.17
C PRO A 184 -6.24 -0.19 -10.75
N VAL A 185 -6.30 -0.42 -9.44
CA VAL A 185 -6.43 -1.75 -8.85
C VAL A 185 -7.90 -2.12 -8.72
N TYR A 186 -8.24 -3.33 -9.15
CA TYR A 186 -9.55 -3.93 -9.00
C TYR A 186 -9.44 -5.18 -8.13
N ALA A 187 -10.47 -5.40 -7.33
CA ALA A 187 -10.65 -6.57 -6.50
C ALA A 187 -11.92 -7.30 -6.92
N PHE A 188 -11.77 -8.52 -7.40
CA PHE A 188 -12.87 -9.29 -7.92
C PHE A 188 -13.22 -10.48 -7.03
N GLN A 189 -14.51 -10.69 -6.82
CA GLN A 189 -15.04 -11.92 -6.26
C GLN A 189 -15.58 -12.82 -7.39
N PRO A 190 -15.00 -14.01 -7.62
CA PRO A 190 -15.57 -14.95 -8.58
C PRO A 190 -16.89 -15.51 -8.05
N PRO A 191 -17.81 -15.89 -8.96
CA PRO A 191 -19.01 -16.63 -8.58
C PRO A 191 -18.66 -17.89 -7.78
N PRO A 192 -19.50 -18.28 -6.80
CA PRO A 192 -19.25 -19.46 -5.97
C PRO A 192 -19.15 -20.73 -6.83
N ALA A 193 -18.39 -21.71 -6.33
CA ALA A 193 -18.28 -23.01 -6.98
C ALA A 193 -19.66 -23.68 -7.08
N ARG A 194 -20.03 -24.17 -8.27
CA ARG A 194 -21.22 -25.01 -8.44
C ARG A 194 -21.02 -26.27 -7.61
N ARG A 195 -21.92 -26.54 -6.65
CA ARG A 195 -21.97 -27.85 -6.00
C ARG A 195 -22.45 -28.87 -7.04
N ALA A 196 -21.79 -30.03 -7.11
CA ALA A 196 -22.23 -31.11 -7.98
C ALA A 196 -23.68 -31.50 -7.64
N GLY A 197 -24.60 -31.32 -8.60
CA GLY A 197 -25.99 -31.77 -8.48
C GLY A 197 -27.09 -30.69 -8.48
N THR A 198 -26.77 -29.39 -8.44
CA THR A 198 -27.81 -28.35 -8.57
C THR A 198 -28.06 -27.98 -10.03
N ALA A 199 -29.31 -28.13 -10.48
CA ALA A 199 -29.77 -27.77 -11.81
C ALA A 199 -29.50 -26.29 -12.17
N ARG A 200 -29.49 -26.03 -13.48
CA ARG A 200 -29.00 -24.84 -14.20
C ARG A 200 -29.81 -23.54 -13.99
N ALA A 201 -30.44 -23.33 -12.85
CA ALA A 201 -31.28 -22.17 -12.59
C ALA A 201 -31.02 -21.67 -11.17
N ASP A 202 -30.42 -20.48 -11.04
CA ASP A 202 -30.85 -19.46 -10.06
C ASP A 202 -29.96 -18.20 -10.08
N TRP A 203 -28.72 -18.29 -10.56
CA TRP A 203 -27.83 -17.11 -10.67
C TRP A 203 -28.12 -16.19 -11.87
N LEU A 204 -29.02 -16.59 -12.78
CA LEU A 204 -29.37 -15.83 -14.00
C LEU A 204 -30.40 -14.72 -13.77
N ARG A 205 -30.81 -14.46 -12.52
CA ARG A 205 -31.70 -13.35 -12.16
C ARG A 205 -30.93 -12.25 -11.43
N ALA A 206 -30.01 -11.59 -12.13
CA ALA A 206 -29.47 -10.30 -11.71
C ALA A 206 -29.16 -9.44 -12.96
N PRO A 207 -29.72 -8.22 -13.10
CA PRO A 207 -29.60 -7.46 -14.35
C PRO A 207 -28.36 -6.55 -14.38
N GLY A 208 -27.43 -6.73 -15.33
CA GLY A 208 -26.41 -5.74 -15.77
C GLY A 208 -25.03 -5.81 -15.11
N LEU A 209 -23.89 -5.46 -15.73
CA LEU A 209 -23.54 -4.81 -17.01
C LEU A 209 -22.26 -5.49 -17.63
N CYS A 210 -21.42 -4.82 -18.44
CA CYS A 210 -20.50 -5.33 -19.51
C CYS A 210 -19.01 -5.49 -19.14
N TRP A 211 -18.24 -6.55 -19.52
CA TRP A 211 -16.84 -6.57 -19.06
C TRP A 211 -15.71 -7.52 -19.65
N ASP A 212 -14.43 -7.24 -19.26
CA ASP A 212 -13.10 -7.92 -19.50
C ASP A 212 -12.76 -9.10 -18.53
N TRP A 213 -12.34 -10.30 -18.96
CA TRP A 213 -12.54 -11.53 -18.17
C TRP A 213 -11.33 -12.04 -17.36
N LEU A 214 -11.59 -12.47 -16.11
CA LEU A 214 -10.75 -13.39 -15.34
C LEU A 214 -11.49 -14.74 -15.17
N TRP A 215 -10.94 -15.85 -15.68
CA TRP A 215 -11.51 -17.20 -15.54
C TRP A 215 -10.75 -17.99 -14.49
N ALA A 216 -11.42 -18.67 -13.54
CA ALA A 216 -10.75 -19.46 -12.50
C ALA A 216 -10.90 -21.00 -12.67
N GLY A 217 -9.78 -21.74 -12.72
CA GLY A 217 -9.75 -23.18 -13.06
C GLY A 217 -9.23 -24.09 -11.95
N SER A 218 -9.91 -25.21 -11.70
CA SER A 218 -9.48 -26.29 -10.78
C SER A 218 -8.62 -27.32 -11.53
N GLY A 219 -7.44 -27.67 -11.01
CA GLY A 219 -6.45 -28.52 -11.71
C GLY A 219 -6.41 -29.99 -11.28
N ASN A 220 -5.95 -30.86 -12.20
CA ASN A 220 -4.99 -31.97 -11.97
C ASN A 220 -4.55 -32.62 -13.30
N GLY A 221 -3.23 -32.76 -13.53
CA GLY A 221 -2.62 -33.85 -14.33
C GLY A 221 -1.92 -33.55 -15.69
N SER A 222 -0.57 -33.68 -15.68
CA SER A 222 0.46 -34.14 -16.70
C SER A 222 0.06 -34.44 -18.17
N SER A 223 0.86 -34.26 -19.25
CA SER A 223 2.32 -34.08 -19.50
C SER A 223 2.61 -33.85 -21.03
N HIS A 224 3.60 -32.98 -21.36
CA HIS A 224 4.62 -32.89 -22.49
C HIS A 224 4.42 -33.49 -23.93
N PRO A 225 5.19 -33.09 -25.00
CA PRO A 225 5.32 -31.77 -25.68
C PRO A 225 5.44 -31.78 -27.26
N LEU A 226 5.51 -30.58 -27.90
CA LEU A 226 6.04 -30.17 -29.25
C LEU A 226 5.14 -30.18 -30.53
N PRO A 227 5.50 -29.46 -31.63
CA PRO A 227 5.84 -28.03 -31.74
C PRO A 227 4.96 -27.26 -32.77
N ALA A 228 5.14 -25.93 -32.77
CA ALA A 228 4.33 -24.89 -33.39
C ALA A 228 4.30 -24.85 -34.93
N ARG A 229 3.24 -24.25 -35.48
CA ARG A 229 3.25 -23.63 -36.82
C ARG A 229 2.51 -22.29 -36.78
N VAL A 230 3.28 -21.22 -37.02
CA VAL A 230 2.85 -19.82 -37.05
C VAL A 230 2.44 -19.44 -38.47
N THR A 231 1.37 -18.65 -38.61
CA THR A 231 1.11 -17.86 -39.82
C THR A 231 0.75 -16.42 -39.44
N PRO A 232 1.39 -15.39 -40.02
CA PRO A 232 1.13 -13.99 -39.71
C PRO A 232 0.00 -13.41 -40.58
N GLY A 233 -0.83 -12.56 -39.98
CA GLY A 233 -1.76 -11.65 -40.67
C GLY A 233 -1.67 -10.26 -40.02
N PRO A 234 -1.94 -9.17 -40.76
CA PRO A 234 -1.56 -7.82 -40.37
C PRO A 234 -2.29 -7.39 -39.10
N VAL A 235 -1.53 -7.14 -38.05
CA VAL A 235 -2.01 -6.58 -36.78
C VAL A 235 -2.25 -5.10 -37.01
N SER A 236 -3.52 -4.67 -37.02
CA SER A 236 -3.85 -3.24 -37.02
C SER A 236 -3.17 -2.56 -35.83
N LEU A 237 -2.26 -1.62 -36.13
CA LEU A 237 -1.35 -0.96 -35.19
C LEU A 237 -1.99 0.16 -34.35
N LEU A 238 -3.30 0.12 -34.08
CA LEU A 238 -3.96 1.13 -33.24
C LEU A 238 -4.56 0.48 -31.98
N PRO A 239 -4.18 0.93 -30.76
CA PRO A 239 -4.74 0.39 -29.53
C PRO A 239 -6.22 0.76 -29.42
N VAL A 240 -7.10 -0.23 -29.52
CA VAL A 240 -8.54 -0.04 -29.34
C VAL A 240 -8.84 0.11 -27.84
N PRO A 241 -9.56 1.15 -27.40
CA PRO A 241 -9.90 1.33 -25.99
C PRO A 241 -10.86 0.23 -25.53
N ARG A 242 -10.68 -0.23 -24.29
CA ARG A 242 -11.65 -1.07 -23.58
C ARG A 242 -12.97 -0.30 -23.54
N PHE A 243 -14.06 -1.02 -23.75
CA PHE A 243 -15.39 -0.48 -23.50
C PHE A 243 -16.08 -1.36 -22.47
N GLY A 244 -16.83 -0.68 -21.63
CA GLY A 244 -17.40 -1.33 -20.49
C GLY A 244 -16.35 -1.70 -19.42
N PRO A 245 -16.85 -2.13 -18.28
CA PRO A 245 -16.01 -2.54 -17.15
C PRO A 245 -15.17 -3.88 -17.24
N PRO A 246 -14.55 -4.46 -16.16
CA PRO A 246 -13.91 -5.86 -16.08
C PRO A 246 -14.62 -7.09 -15.32
N LEU A 247 -14.89 -8.25 -15.94
CA LEU A 247 -15.76 -9.35 -15.47
C LEU A 247 -14.97 -10.47 -14.83
N VAL A 248 -15.64 -11.20 -13.94
CA VAL A 248 -15.19 -12.52 -13.51
C VAL A 248 -16.27 -13.55 -13.77
N LEU A 249 -15.86 -14.63 -14.42
CA LEU A 249 -16.72 -15.73 -14.81
C LEU A 249 -16.10 -17.04 -14.33
N ARG A 250 -16.92 -17.93 -13.79
CA ARG A 250 -16.52 -19.29 -13.44
C ARG A 250 -17.14 -20.26 -14.45
N GLU A 251 -16.29 -20.91 -15.24
CA GLU A 251 -16.69 -21.91 -16.25
C GLU A 251 -15.96 -23.23 -16.06
N GLU A 252 -16.62 -24.31 -16.47
CA GLU A 252 -16.02 -25.64 -16.51
C GLU A 252 -15.06 -25.77 -17.70
N ARG A 253 -13.96 -26.53 -17.52
CA ARG A 253 -12.96 -26.77 -18.58
C ARG A 253 -13.56 -27.36 -19.86
N GLY A 254 -14.56 -28.22 -19.70
CA GLY A 254 -15.28 -28.87 -20.80
C GLY A 254 -16.42 -28.05 -21.40
N ALA A 255 -16.51 -26.74 -21.12
CA ALA A 255 -17.51 -25.90 -21.76
C ALA A 255 -17.25 -25.80 -23.27
N SER A 256 -18.30 -25.95 -24.08
CA SER A 256 -18.22 -25.74 -25.53
C SER A 256 -18.07 -24.26 -25.88
N TRP A 257 -17.62 -23.97 -27.10
CA TRP A 257 -17.55 -22.57 -27.58
C TRP A 257 -18.90 -21.87 -27.49
N GLU A 258 -19.98 -22.52 -27.91
CA GLU A 258 -21.33 -21.96 -27.83
C GLU A 258 -21.75 -21.67 -26.39
N GLN A 259 -21.45 -22.59 -25.47
CA GLN A 259 -21.77 -22.42 -24.05
C GLN A 259 -20.96 -21.27 -23.44
N LEU A 260 -19.67 -21.17 -23.77
CA LEU A 260 -18.79 -20.08 -23.33
C LEU A 260 -19.27 -18.73 -23.88
N GLN A 261 -19.58 -18.66 -25.17
CA GLN A 261 -20.11 -17.45 -25.81
C GLN A 261 -21.44 -17.03 -25.20
N GLN A 262 -22.36 -17.96 -24.94
CA GLN A 262 -23.64 -17.69 -24.29
C GLN A 262 -23.45 -17.21 -22.85
N ASN A 263 -22.56 -17.82 -22.06
CA ASN A 263 -22.31 -17.42 -20.68
C ASN A 263 -21.66 -16.04 -20.61
N ILE A 264 -20.75 -15.74 -21.54
CA ILE A 264 -20.20 -14.40 -21.72
C ILE A 264 -21.33 -13.41 -22.00
N LEU A 265 -22.12 -13.62 -23.06
CA LEU A 265 -23.20 -12.70 -23.43
C LEU A 265 -24.27 -12.58 -22.34
N ALA A 266 -24.51 -13.64 -21.56
CA ALA A 266 -25.45 -13.62 -20.43
C ALA A 266 -25.05 -12.61 -19.37
N GLN A 267 -23.74 -12.50 -19.06
CA GLN A 267 -23.24 -11.48 -18.15
C GLN A 267 -23.40 -10.06 -18.72
N LEU A 268 -23.29 -9.91 -20.05
CA LEU A 268 -23.41 -8.61 -20.73
C LEU A 268 -24.86 -8.15 -20.97
N ARG A 269 -25.88 -8.94 -20.60
CA ARG A 269 -27.29 -8.71 -20.95
C ARG A 269 -27.82 -7.33 -20.61
N GLY A 270 -27.43 -6.74 -19.49
CA GLY A 270 -27.93 -5.41 -19.11
C GLY A 270 -27.44 -4.26 -19.98
N VAL A 271 -26.48 -4.52 -20.88
CA VAL A 271 -25.86 -3.49 -21.76
C VAL A 271 -26.15 -3.76 -23.22
N LEU A 272 -26.66 -4.95 -23.53
CA LEU A 272 -27.06 -5.31 -24.89
C LEU A 272 -28.33 -4.52 -25.24
N ARG A 273 -28.33 -3.89 -26.42
CA ARG A 273 -29.49 -3.11 -26.92
C ARG A 273 -30.71 -3.98 -27.28
N GLY A 274 -30.57 -5.31 -27.29
CA GLY A 274 -31.66 -6.24 -27.60
C GLY A 274 -31.28 -7.70 -27.33
N GLU A 275 -32.23 -8.62 -27.52
CA GLU A 275 -31.97 -10.06 -27.40
C GLU A 275 -31.01 -10.52 -28.51
N VAL A 276 -29.80 -10.89 -28.10
CA VAL A 276 -28.85 -11.56 -28.98
C VAL A 276 -29.28 -13.01 -29.13
N ARG A 277 -30.05 -13.29 -30.19
CA ARG A 277 -30.19 -14.66 -30.68
C ARG A 277 -28.92 -14.97 -31.47
N PRO A 278 -28.17 -16.03 -31.14
CA PRO A 278 -27.10 -16.52 -32.01
C PRO A 278 -27.74 -17.08 -33.30
N GLN A 279 -28.16 -16.18 -34.20
CA GLN A 279 -28.72 -16.53 -35.51
C GLN A 279 -27.54 -16.77 -36.45
N GLY A 280 -26.96 -17.96 -36.36
CA GLY A 280 -25.87 -18.41 -37.22
C GLY A 280 -24.77 -19.13 -36.47
N THR A 281 -24.11 -20.05 -37.16
CA THR A 281 -22.97 -20.88 -36.72
C THR A 281 -21.65 -20.09 -36.54
N GLY A 282 -21.71 -18.76 -36.39
CA GLY A 282 -20.54 -17.87 -36.36
C GLY A 282 -20.20 -17.35 -34.97
N ALA A 283 -18.90 -17.19 -34.69
CA ALA A 283 -18.41 -16.52 -33.49
C ALA A 283 -18.72 -15.01 -33.53
N LEU A 284 -19.35 -14.49 -32.48
CA LEU A 284 -19.74 -13.07 -32.37
C LEU A 284 -18.57 -12.17 -31.94
N PHE A 285 -17.52 -12.76 -31.36
CA PHE A 285 -16.29 -12.11 -30.95
C PHE A 285 -15.16 -13.13 -30.91
N ARG A 286 -13.92 -12.63 -30.85
CA ARG A 286 -12.72 -13.45 -30.67
C ARG A 286 -12.29 -13.40 -29.20
N ILE A 287 -11.78 -14.51 -28.67
CA ILE A 287 -11.26 -14.56 -27.30
C ILE A 287 -9.75 -14.69 -27.37
N ARG A 288 -9.06 -13.73 -26.76
CA ARG A 288 -7.60 -13.68 -26.66
C ARG A 288 -7.15 -13.96 -25.23
N LEU A 289 -6.14 -14.80 -25.07
CA LEU A 289 -5.46 -14.99 -23.80
C LEU A 289 -4.51 -13.81 -23.53
N ALA A 290 -4.66 -13.16 -22.38
CA ALA A 290 -3.82 -12.08 -21.92
C ALA A 290 -2.74 -12.58 -20.95
N GLY A 291 -1.53 -12.01 -21.01
CA GLY A 291 -0.48 -12.26 -20.02
C GLY A 291 0.62 -13.26 -20.39
N GLY A 292 0.85 -13.55 -21.68
CA GLY A 292 2.00 -14.36 -22.12
C GLY A 292 3.10 -13.52 -22.81
N SER A 293 4.37 -13.93 -22.65
CA SER A 293 5.48 -13.48 -23.51
C SER A 293 5.34 -14.15 -24.89
N ALA A 294 4.75 -13.42 -25.84
CA ALA A 294 4.66 -13.65 -27.31
C ALA A 294 4.23 -15.05 -27.86
N PRO A 295 3.54 -15.12 -29.01
CA PRO A 295 2.56 -14.17 -29.57
C PRO A 295 1.17 -14.34 -28.92
N CYS A 296 0.27 -13.37 -29.19
CA CYS A 296 -1.13 -13.41 -28.77
C CYS A 296 -1.79 -14.74 -29.15
N THR A 297 -2.23 -15.52 -28.15
CA THR A 297 -2.95 -16.77 -28.38
C THR A 297 -4.45 -16.48 -28.39
N TYR A 298 -5.11 -16.77 -29.52
CA TYR A 298 -6.56 -16.74 -29.62
C TYR A 298 -7.13 -18.14 -29.43
N LEU A 299 -8.27 -18.24 -28.75
CA LEU A 299 -9.03 -19.48 -28.67
C LEU A 299 -9.83 -19.65 -29.96
N SER A 300 -9.81 -20.85 -30.55
CA SER A 300 -10.51 -21.13 -31.80
C SER A 300 -11.98 -21.44 -31.54
N PRO A 301 -12.91 -20.84 -32.30
CA PRO A 301 -14.32 -21.25 -32.28
C PRO A 301 -14.57 -22.68 -32.74
N GLN A 302 -13.61 -23.27 -33.45
CA GLN A 302 -13.69 -24.64 -33.95
C GLN A 302 -13.29 -25.67 -32.89
N ASP A 303 -12.66 -25.24 -31.80
CA ASP A 303 -12.27 -26.14 -30.72
C ASP A 303 -13.53 -26.55 -29.93
N PRO A 304 -13.80 -27.85 -29.74
CA PRO A 304 -14.97 -28.30 -29.00
C PRO A 304 -14.90 -27.90 -27.52
N HIS A 305 -13.70 -27.72 -26.98
CA HIS A 305 -13.43 -27.34 -25.60
C HIS A 305 -12.32 -26.28 -25.54
N PRO A 306 -12.60 -25.01 -25.86
CA PRO A 306 -11.58 -23.96 -25.98
C PRO A 306 -10.82 -23.71 -24.67
N LEU A 307 -11.45 -23.98 -23.51
CA LEU A 307 -10.80 -23.84 -22.20
C LEU A 307 -9.87 -25.00 -21.84
N CYS A 308 -9.89 -26.10 -22.60
CA CYS A 308 -8.90 -27.18 -22.50
C CYS A 308 -7.63 -26.90 -23.30
N HIS A 309 -7.51 -25.74 -23.94
CA HIS A 309 -6.35 -25.39 -24.74
C HIS A 309 -5.07 -25.30 -23.87
N PRO A 310 -3.92 -25.85 -24.30
CA PRO A 310 -2.69 -25.88 -23.49
C PRO A 310 -2.16 -24.51 -23.03
N ALA A 311 -2.52 -23.44 -23.73
CA ALA A 311 -2.18 -22.08 -23.31
C ALA A 311 -2.93 -21.65 -22.03
N ILE A 312 -4.15 -22.16 -21.82
CA ILE A 312 -4.92 -21.95 -20.58
C ILE A 312 -4.21 -22.64 -19.41
N ASP A 313 -3.69 -23.85 -19.60
CA ASP A 313 -2.93 -24.56 -18.57
C ASP A 313 -1.67 -23.81 -18.17
N ARG A 314 -0.90 -23.34 -19.15
CA ARG A 314 0.27 -22.50 -18.88
C ARG A 314 -0.11 -21.22 -18.13
N ALA A 315 -1.20 -20.57 -18.53
CA ALA A 315 -1.66 -19.36 -17.85
C ALA A 315 -2.09 -19.64 -16.39
N LEU A 316 -2.74 -20.76 -16.11
CA LEU A 316 -3.07 -21.16 -14.73
C LEU A 316 -1.84 -21.47 -13.89
N GLN A 317 -0.84 -22.14 -14.48
CA GLN A 317 0.42 -22.42 -13.79
C GLN A 317 1.20 -21.15 -13.45
N LEU A 318 1.02 -20.09 -14.25
CA LEU A 318 1.59 -18.77 -14.02
C LEU A 318 0.71 -17.87 -13.16
N CYS A 319 -0.44 -18.36 -12.68
CA CYS A 319 -1.29 -17.59 -11.78
C CYS A 319 -0.56 -17.39 -10.44
N GLY A 320 -0.51 -16.13 -10.00
CA GLY A 320 0.06 -15.76 -8.72
C GLY A 320 -0.64 -16.39 -7.53
N ALA A 321 0.09 -16.52 -6.41
CA ALA A 321 -0.45 -17.04 -5.15
C ALA A 321 -1.47 -16.07 -4.51
N GLY A 322 -2.36 -16.63 -3.68
CA GLY A 322 -3.27 -15.90 -2.79
C GLY A 322 -4.74 -16.00 -3.14
N GLY A 323 -5.09 -15.60 -4.35
CA GLY A 323 -6.47 -15.69 -4.85
C GLY A 323 -6.77 -17.02 -5.53
N PRO A 324 -8.02 -17.23 -5.96
CA PRO A 324 -8.40 -18.38 -6.78
C PRO A 324 -7.56 -18.44 -8.06
N PRO A 325 -7.12 -19.64 -8.48
CA PRO A 325 -6.31 -19.81 -9.69
C PRO A 325 -7.08 -19.31 -10.90
N HIS A 326 -6.53 -18.40 -11.69
CA HIS A 326 -7.25 -17.77 -12.79
C HIS A 326 -6.40 -17.46 -14.03
N VAL A 327 -7.06 -17.20 -15.16
CA VAL A 327 -6.47 -16.74 -16.42
C VAL A 327 -7.19 -15.50 -16.90
N ARG A 328 -6.50 -14.72 -17.72
CA ARG A 328 -6.95 -13.42 -18.19
C ARG A 328 -7.37 -13.55 -19.65
N LEU A 329 -8.61 -13.18 -19.98
CA LEU A 329 -9.11 -13.25 -21.36
C LEU A 329 -9.65 -11.89 -21.78
N THR A 330 -9.35 -11.50 -23.02
CA THR A 330 -9.91 -10.32 -23.68
C THR A 330 -10.86 -10.78 -24.77
N ALA A 331 -12.11 -10.31 -24.73
CA ALA A 331 -13.08 -10.54 -25.79
C ALA A 331 -13.06 -9.35 -26.76
N GLU A 332 -12.86 -9.63 -28.05
CA GLU A 332 -12.67 -8.62 -29.08
C GLU A 332 -13.80 -8.69 -30.10
N TRP A 333 -14.55 -7.60 -30.22
CA TRP A 333 -15.58 -7.42 -31.23
C TRP A 333 -15.06 -6.54 -32.37
N ASP A 334 -15.47 -6.83 -33.60
CA ASP A 334 -15.32 -5.85 -34.67
C ASP A 334 -16.23 -4.65 -34.44
N THR A 335 -15.86 -3.49 -35.00
CA THR A 335 -16.58 -2.23 -34.79
C THR A 335 -18.06 -2.32 -35.16
N SER A 336 -18.40 -3.05 -36.22
CA SER A 336 -19.78 -3.14 -36.71
C SER A 336 -20.66 -3.98 -35.78
N THR A 337 -20.12 -5.09 -35.27
CA THR A 337 -20.80 -5.93 -34.29
C THR A 337 -20.91 -5.22 -32.95
N LYS A 338 -19.86 -4.50 -32.52
CA LYS A 338 -19.90 -3.68 -31.30
C LYS A 338 -21.02 -2.63 -31.36
N GLU A 339 -21.06 -1.81 -32.41
CA GLU A 339 -22.07 -0.74 -32.55
C GLU A 339 -23.50 -1.30 -32.61
N ARG A 340 -23.68 -2.46 -33.25
CA ARG A 340 -24.97 -3.15 -33.33
C ARG A 340 -25.43 -3.67 -31.96
N LEU A 341 -24.55 -4.34 -31.23
CA LEU A 341 -24.89 -5.03 -29.98
C LEU A 341 -24.98 -4.08 -28.78
N PHE A 342 -24.08 -3.10 -28.74
CA PHE A 342 -23.83 -2.26 -27.57
C PHE A 342 -24.03 -0.77 -27.86
N GLY A 343 -23.68 -0.33 -29.07
CA GLY A 343 -23.63 1.08 -29.45
C GLY A 343 -22.59 1.89 -28.67
N GLY A 344 -22.89 3.17 -28.43
CA GLY A 344 -22.09 4.07 -27.63
C GLY A 344 -22.25 3.82 -26.13
N ILE A 345 -21.61 2.78 -25.60
CA ILE A 345 -21.48 2.59 -24.15
C ILE A 345 -20.58 3.70 -23.59
N GLN A 346 -21.08 4.44 -22.60
CA GLN A 346 -20.28 5.41 -21.85
C GLN A 346 -19.23 4.73 -20.97
N GLU A 347 -18.15 5.45 -20.70
CA GLU A 347 -17.06 5.02 -19.82
C GLU A 347 -17.59 4.66 -18.41
N GLU A 348 -16.96 3.70 -17.75
CA GLU A 348 -17.40 3.14 -16.48
C GLU A 348 -17.43 4.21 -15.37
N VAL A 349 -18.62 4.58 -14.90
CA VAL A 349 -18.78 5.44 -13.72
C VAL A 349 -18.77 4.57 -12.47
N VAL A 350 -17.59 4.43 -11.85
CA VAL A 350 -17.45 3.78 -10.54
C VAL A 350 -17.82 4.80 -9.46
N GLN A 351 -18.69 4.41 -8.53
CA GLN A 351 -19.04 5.27 -7.39
C GLN A 351 -17.93 5.22 -6.35
N ASP A 352 -17.46 6.40 -5.94
CA ASP A 352 -16.49 6.53 -4.86
C ASP A 352 -17.21 6.48 -3.50
N GLU A 353 -16.70 5.65 -2.60
CA GLU A 353 -17.14 5.56 -1.21
C GLU A 353 -16.52 6.69 -0.37
N GLU A 354 -17.10 7.02 0.79
CA GLU A 354 -16.61 8.09 1.66
C GLU A 354 -15.13 7.90 2.06
N SER A 355 -14.70 6.65 2.24
CA SER A 355 -13.32 6.25 2.51
C SER A 355 -12.30 6.79 1.50
N VAL A 356 -12.68 6.93 0.22
CA VAL A 356 -11.81 7.50 -0.82
C VAL A 356 -11.41 8.93 -0.44
N TRP A 357 -12.40 9.75 -0.11
CA TRP A 357 -12.18 11.14 0.28
C TRP A 357 -11.45 11.25 1.62
N GLN A 358 -11.82 10.42 2.61
CA GLN A 358 -11.16 10.38 3.91
C GLN A 358 -9.66 10.08 3.77
N GLN A 359 -9.30 9.05 2.99
CA GLN A 359 -7.90 8.69 2.80
C GLN A 359 -7.13 9.71 1.98
N GLN A 360 -7.76 10.33 0.99
CA GLN A 360 -7.15 11.40 0.21
C GLN A 360 -6.87 12.64 1.07
N GLN A 361 -7.76 13.01 1.99
CA GLN A 361 -7.49 14.10 2.95
C GLN A 361 -6.39 13.73 3.94
N ALA A 362 -6.45 12.55 4.56
CA ALA A 362 -5.46 12.10 5.53
C ALA A 362 -4.04 11.96 4.95
N HIS A 363 -3.94 11.64 3.66
CA HIS A 363 -2.65 11.49 2.95
C HIS A 363 -2.24 12.70 2.12
N GLY A 364 -3.16 13.65 1.89
CA GLY A 364 -2.86 14.93 1.24
C GLY A 364 -2.32 16.00 2.21
N GLN A 365 -2.62 15.89 3.51
CA GLN A 365 -2.02 16.77 4.52
C GLN A 365 -0.54 16.47 4.73
N HIS A 366 0.26 17.53 4.91
CA HIS A 366 1.67 17.38 5.30
C HIS A 366 1.75 16.52 6.56
N HIS A 367 2.63 15.51 6.51
CA HIS A 367 2.89 14.66 7.67
C HIS A 367 3.39 15.55 8.81
N SER A 368 2.62 15.58 9.90
CA SER A 368 2.98 16.29 11.12
C SER A 368 3.08 15.27 12.24
N CYS A 369 4.04 15.47 13.14
CA CYS A 369 4.20 14.67 14.34
C CYS A 369 4.37 15.61 15.53
N THR A 370 3.96 15.14 16.69
CA THR A 370 4.18 15.84 17.96
C THR A 370 5.56 15.51 18.52
N LEU A 371 6.09 16.41 19.36
CA LEU A 371 7.33 16.15 20.10
C LEU A 371 7.21 14.87 20.96
N ASP A 372 6.03 14.61 21.51
CA ASP A 372 5.74 13.43 22.33
C ASP A 372 5.89 12.14 21.52
N GLU A 373 5.36 12.08 20.30
CA GLU A 373 5.53 10.92 19.40
C GLU A 373 7.00 10.66 19.07
N CYS A 374 7.80 11.72 18.87
CA CYS A 374 9.23 11.60 18.66
C CYS A 374 9.95 11.03 19.90
N PHE A 375 9.56 11.47 21.11
CA PHE A 375 10.08 10.92 22.37
C PHE A 375 9.65 9.48 22.62
N GLN A 376 8.41 9.10 22.28
CA GLN A 376 7.95 7.72 22.38
C GLN A 376 8.79 6.80 21.48
N LEU A 377 9.15 7.23 20.26
CA LEU A 377 10.05 6.47 19.41
C LEU A 377 11.46 6.38 19.99
N TYR A 378 11.99 7.48 20.52
CA TYR A 378 13.32 7.52 21.14
C TYR A 378 13.42 6.64 22.39
N THR A 379 12.36 6.56 23.18
CA THR A 379 12.34 5.85 24.48
C THR A 379 11.84 4.40 24.39
N LYS A 380 11.50 3.90 23.20
CA LYS A 380 11.18 2.49 22.99
C LYS A 380 12.40 1.63 23.33
N GLU A 381 12.20 0.65 24.21
CA GLU A 381 13.25 -0.28 24.62
C GLU A 381 13.82 -1.03 23.42
N GLU A 382 15.10 -0.80 23.12
CA GLU A 382 15.83 -1.57 22.12
C GLU A 382 16.24 -2.92 22.73
N GLN A 383 15.56 -4.00 22.37
CA GLN A 383 15.94 -5.35 22.78
C GLN A 383 17.16 -5.81 21.98
N VAL A 384 18.36 -5.50 22.49
CA VAL A 384 19.60 -6.04 21.93
C VAL A 384 19.69 -7.53 22.30
N ARG A 385 19.39 -8.42 21.35
CA ARG A 385 19.65 -9.85 21.50
C ARG A 385 21.16 -10.06 21.59
N ALA A 386 21.65 -10.56 22.72
CA ALA A 386 23.03 -11.02 22.82
C ALA A 386 23.25 -12.20 21.85
N PRO A 387 24.40 -12.26 21.14
CA PRO A 387 24.74 -13.45 20.35
C PRO A 387 24.88 -14.64 21.29
N HIS A 388 24.17 -15.73 20.97
CA HIS A 388 24.30 -17.00 21.65
C HIS A 388 25.78 -17.44 21.62
N ALA A 389 26.37 -17.58 22.82
CA ALA A 389 27.66 -18.23 23.02
C ALA A 389 27.44 -19.70 23.42
#